data_AF-A0A925XU82-F1
#
_entry.id   AF-A0A925XU82-F1
#
_cell.length_a   1.000
_cell.length_b   1.000
_cell.length_c   1.000
_cell.angle_alpha   90.00
_cell.angle_beta   90.00
_cell.angle_gamma   90.00
#
_symmetry.space_group_name_H-M   'P 1'
#
loop_
_entity.id
_entity.type
_entity.pdbx_description
1 polymer ?
#
loop_
_entity_poly.entity_id
_entity_poly.type
_entity_poly.pdbx_seq_one_letter_code
_entity_poly.pdbx_strand_id
1 'polypeptide(L)'
;MASSSLTQLFGYLQPYRGKLNLGIVTLLVTNAMGVAIPWLLKVAIDDLGQKPRYETILLYVGAILGLATVMGLIRIWSRVLLFSIGRQVEFDLKGKIFSHLLRMAPSYFARNPVGDLINRATSDVDSVRRLLGFAVLSIINTFFAYLLTLPVMLSLDWSLALLSLSVYPLMFVAVWLFADRLRTEQMAVQEGLGRISSLLQEDLNGISLIKVYAQEENEHRAFDHENETLLEANLRLAVSRNAIFPLLGALASGSLLVLLWFGGPRLAEGTLSIGSFAALAIYVERLVFPTALLGFTITTYQRGQVSIDRIEQILAVPPTIVDR
;
A
#
# COMPACT_ATOMS: atom_id res chain seq x y z
N MET A 1 -7.78 7.65 29.42
CA MET A 1 -6.44 8.19 29.06
C MET A 1 -6.04 7.56 27.76
N ALA A 2 -6.08 8.31 26.65
CA ALA A 2 -5.72 7.80 25.34
C ALA A 2 -4.20 7.55 25.32
N SER A 3 -3.78 6.31 25.50
CA SER A 3 -2.43 5.90 25.14
C SER A 3 -2.18 6.35 23.70
N SER A 4 -1.02 6.96 23.43
CA SER A 4 -0.60 7.30 22.06
C SER A 4 -0.91 6.11 21.14
N SER A 5 -1.58 6.36 20.02
CA SER A 5 -1.99 5.32 19.06
C SER A 5 -0.86 4.37 18.67
N LEU A 6 0.39 4.86 18.70
CA LEU A 6 1.60 4.07 18.51
C LEU A 6 1.80 3.00 19.59
N THR A 7 1.53 3.30 20.86
CA THR A 7 1.68 2.35 21.97
C THR A 7 0.71 1.17 21.82
N GLN A 8 -0.53 1.43 21.39
CA GLN A 8 -1.51 0.37 21.11
C GLN A 8 -1.07 -0.49 19.92
N LEU A 9 -0.57 0.15 18.85
CA LEU A 9 -0.02 -0.50 17.67
C LEU A 9 1.13 -1.45 18.03
N PHE A 10 2.06 -1.01 18.90
CA PHE A 10 3.13 -1.85 19.43
C PHE A 10 2.62 -2.99 20.31
N GLY A 11 1.52 -2.78 21.05
CA GLY A 11 0.86 -3.82 21.84
C GLY A 11 0.36 -4.97 20.96
N TYR A 12 -0.27 -4.65 19.83
CA TYR A 12 -0.74 -5.67 18.86
C TYR A 12 0.39 -6.42 18.16
N LEU A 13 1.55 -5.78 17.95
CA LEU A 13 2.71 -6.42 17.34
C LEU A 13 3.58 -7.22 18.33
N GLN A 14 3.48 -6.94 19.63
CA GLN A 14 4.32 -7.56 20.66
C GLN A 14 4.32 -9.10 20.63
N PRO A 15 3.16 -9.79 20.54
CA PRO A 15 3.14 -11.26 20.50
C PRO A 15 3.87 -11.84 19.28
N TYR A 16 4.04 -11.03 18.24
CA TYR A 16 4.58 -11.43 16.94
C TYR A 16 5.98 -10.89 16.66
N ARG A 17 6.68 -10.37 17.68
CA ARG A 17 8.04 -9.76 17.55
C ARG A 17 9.06 -10.67 16.85
N GLY A 18 9.02 -11.98 17.08
CA GLY A 18 9.91 -12.92 16.40
C GLY A 18 9.70 -12.95 14.88
N LYS A 19 8.44 -13.07 14.43
CA LYS A 19 8.08 -13.03 13.00
C LYS A 19 8.35 -11.65 12.39
N LEU A 20 8.11 -10.58 13.15
CA LEU A 20 8.39 -9.21 12.73
C LEU A 20 9.89 -8.99 12.49
N ASN A 21 10.75 -9.39 13.44
CA ASN A 21 12.20 -9.26 13.31
C ASN A 21 12.73 -10.08 12.13
N LEU A 22 12.25 -11.32 11.96
CA LEU A 22 12.60 -12.16 10.82
C LEU A 22 12.13 -11.53 9.49
N GLY A 23 10.93 -10.95 9.47
CA GLY A 23 10.40 -10.18 8.34
C GLY A 23 11.25 -8.96 7.99
N ILE A 24 11.72 -8.21 8.99
CA ILE A 24 12.61 -7.06 8.83
C ILE A 24 13.95 -7.50 8.23
N VAL A 25 14.57 -8.55 8.78
CA VAL A 25 15.85 -9.08 8.28
C VAL A 25 15.71 -9.56 6.85
N THR A 26 14.64 -10.29 6.52
CA THR A 26 14.41 -10.77 5.16
C THR A 26 14.13 -9.64 4.17
N LEU A 27 13.45 -8.56 4.59
CA LEU A 27 13.29 -7.34 3.78
C LEU A 27 14.61 -6.61 3.57
N LEU A 28 15.47 -6.53 4.59
CA LEU A 28 16.81 -5.96 4.48
C LEU A 28 17.63 -6.73 3.44
N VAL A 29 17.67 -8.07 3.54
CA VAL A 29 18.35 -8.95 2.59
C VAL A 29 17.77 -8.80 1.19
N THR A 30 16.44 -8.78 1.04
CA THR A 30 15.77 -8.58 -0.25
C THR A 30 16.19 -7.25 -0.89
N ASN A 31 16.22 -6.16 -0.11
CA ASN A 31 16.60 -4.85 -0.63
C ASN A 31 18.10 -4.76 -0.92
N ALA A 32 18.96 -5.40 -0.13
CA ALA A 32 20.39 -5.47 -0.39
C ALA A 32 20.68 -6.22 -1.69
N MET A 33 20.04 -7.38 -1.91
CA MET A 33 20.15 -8.11 -3.18
C MET A 33 19.62 -7.30 -4.35
N GLY A 34 18.51 -6.58 -4.16
CA GLY A 34 17.99 -5.67 -5.17
C GLY A 34 18.96 -4.55 -5.53
N VAL A 35 19.83 -4.11 -4.59
CA VAL A 35 20.88 -3.12 -4.87
C VAL A 35 22.07 -3.79 -5.56
N ALA A 36 22.41 -5.02 -5.18
CA ALA A 36 23.51 -5.75 -5.79
C ALA A 36 23.29 -6.06 -7.28
N ILE A 37 22.04 -6.26 -7.75
CA ILE A 37 21.75 -6.57 -9.15
C ILE A 37 22.19 -5.43 -10.10
N PRO A 38 21.76 -4.16 -9.96
CA PRO A 38 22.21 -3.08 -10.84
C PRO A 38 23.71 -2.80 -10.71
N TRP A 39 24.30 -2.98 -9.52
CA TRP A 39 25.75 -2.87 -9.35
C TRP A 39 26.51 -3.93 -10.16
N LEU A 40 26.06 -5.19 -10.11
CA LEU A 40 26.64 -6.27 -10.89
C LEU A 40 26.49 -6.02 -12.40
N LEU A 41 25.34 -5.48 -12.81
CA LEU A 41 25.12 -5.06 -14.19
C LEU A 41 26.08 -3.93 -14.60
N LYS A 42 26.33 -2.95 -13.72
CA LYS A 42 27.34 -1.90 -13.96
C LYS A 42 28.71 -2.48 -14.23
N VAL A 43 29.17 -3.42 -13.37
CA VAL A 43 30.46 -4.09 -13.54
C VAL A 43 30.50 -4.87 -14.86
N ALA A 44 29.44 -5.61 -15.18
CA ALA A 44 29.35 -6.35 -16.43
C ALA A 44 29.41 -5.44 -17.67
N ILE A 45 28.73 -4.29 -17.66
CA ILE A 45 28.74 -3.32 -18.76
C ILE A 45 30.11 -2.65 -18.90
N ASP A 46 30.74 -2.26 -17.80
CA ASP A 46 32.07 -1.65 -17.83
C ASP A 46 33.12 -2.64 -18.37
N ASP A 47 33.04 -3.91 -17.97
CA ASP A 47 33.93 -4.97 -18.46
C ASP A 47 33.69 -5.28 -19.94
N LEU A 48 32.45 -5.23 -20.44
CA LEU A 48 32.13 -5.42 -21.85
C LEU A 48 32.86 -4.42 -22.77
N GLY A 49 33.11 -3.20 -22.28
CA GLY A 49 33.94 -2.20 -22.97
C GLY A 49 35.38 -2.68 -23.22
N GLN A 50 35.86 -3.66 -22.46
CA GLN A 50 37.20 -4.23 -22.56
C GLN A 50 37.26 -5.53 -23.40
N LYS A 51 36.16 -5.90 -24.08
CA LYS A 51 36.03 -7.13 -24.88
C LYS A 51 36.37 -8.41 -24.08
N PRO A 52 35.61 -8.70 -23.00
CA PRO A 52 35.87 -9.84 -22.14
C PRO A 52 35.58 -11.15 -22.87
N ARG A 53 36.15 -12.25 -22.38
CA ARG A 53 35.89 -13.59 -22.95
C ARG A 53 34.42 -13.96 -22.75
N TYR A 54 33.88 -14.78 -23.66
CA TYR A 54 32.49 -15.25 -23.60
C TYR A 54 32.14 -15.92 -22.26
N GLU A 55 33.09 -16.65 -21.67
CA GLU A 55 32.94 -17.29 -20.36
C GLU A 55 32.65 -16.28 -19.23
N THR A 56 33.30 -15.11 -19.26
CA THR A 56 33.07 -14.04 -18.27
C THR A 56 31.66 -13.46 -18.41
N ILE A 57 31.15 -13.33 -19.64
CA ILE A 57 29.78 -12.86 -19.90
C ILE A 57 28.77 -13.88 -19.34
N LEU A 58 28.99 -15.18 -19.58
CA LEU A 58 28.14 -16.25 -19.03
C LEU A 58 28.15 -16.25 -17.50
N LEU A 59 29.29 -15.99 -16.87
CA LEU A 59 29.39 -15.87 -15.42
C LEU A 59 28.54 -14.70 -14.90
N TYR A 60 28.60 -13.52 -15.54
CA TYR A 60 27.75 -12.38 -15.17
C TYR A 60 26.26 -12.68 -15.33
N VAL A 61 25.86 -13.28 -16.45
CA VAL A 61 24.46 -13.67 -16.69
C VAL A 61 24.00 -14.68 -15.63
N GLY A 62 24.80 -15.72 -15.37
CA GLY A 62 24.50 -16.73 -14.35
C GLY A 62 24.41 -16.14 -12.95
N ALA A 63 25.31 -15.22 -12.59
CA ALA A 63 25.30 -14.53 -11.30
C ALA A 63 24.07 -13.62 -11.14
N ILE A 64 23.72 -12.84 -12.17
CA ILE A 64 22.51 -11.99 -12.16
C ILE A 64 21.26 -12.85 -12.03
N LEU A 65 21.14 -13.92 -12.83
CA LEU A 65 20.00 -14.84 -12.77
C LEU A 65 19.89 -15.51 -11.40
N GLY A 66 20.99 -16.07 -10.88
CA GLY A 66 21.02 -16.70 -9.56
C GLY A 66 20.63 -15.72 -8.45
N LEU A 67 21.18 -14.51 -8.47
CA LEU A 67 20.86 -13.46 -7.51
C LEU A 67 19.39 -13.03 -7.60
N ALA A 68 18.86 -12.85 -8.81
CA ALA A 68 17.46 -12.49 -9.04
C ALA A 68 16.49 -13.59 -8.57
N THR A 69 16.80 -14.86 -8.84
CA THR A 69 16.00 -16.01 -8.39
C THR A 69 15.98 -16.09 -6.87
N VAL A 70 17.15 -16.03 -6.22
CA VAL A 70 17.23 -16.08 -4.75
C VAL A 70 16.53 -14.86 -4.13
N MET A 71 16.69 -13.68 -4.70
CA MET A 71 15.97 -12.48 -4.26
C MET A 71 14.45 -12.67 -4.37
N GLY A 72 13.96 -13.25 -5.47
CA GLY A 72 12.55 -13.55 -5.67
C GLY A 72 11.99 -14.47 -4.58
N LEU A 73 12.71 -15.54 -4.24
CA LEU A 73 12.33 -16.48 -3.19
C LEU A 73 12.28 -15.81 -1.81
N ILE A 74 13.33 -15.06 -1.45
CA ILE A 74 13.39 -14.33 -0.17
C ILE A 74 12.28 -13.26 -0.11
N ARG A 75 11.97 -12.62 -1.24
CA ARG A 75 10.89 -11.62 -1.33
C ARG A 75 9.51 -12.23 -1.11
N ILE A 76 9.26 -13.45 -1.61
CA ILE A 76 8.02 -14.17 -1.33
C ILE A 76 7.96 -14.49 0.17
N TRP A 77 9.06 -15.01 0.73
CA TRP A 77 9.12 -15.38 2.13
C TRP A 77 8.92 -14.19 3.08
N SER A 78 9.53 -13.04 2.79
CA SER A 78 9.35 -11.81 3.58
C SER A 78 7.88 -11.32 3.57
N ARG A 79 7.21 -11.40 2.41
CA ARG A 79 5.78 -11.08 2.30
C ARG A 79 4.90 -12.05 3.10
N VAL A 80 5.18 -13.34 3.03
CA VAL A 80 4.45 -14.36 3.80
C VAL A 80 4.59 -14.08 5.30
N LEU A 81 5.81 -13.81 5.78
CA LEU A 81 6.06 -13.51 7.20
C LEU A 81 5.29 -12.26 7.66
N LEU A 82 5.42 -11.14 6.95
CA LEU A 82 4.85 -9.86 7.36
C LEU A 82 3.33 -9.80 7.21
N PHE A 83 2.77 -10.30 6.10
CA PHE A 83 1.31 -10.34 5.93
C PHE A 83 0.64 -11.33 6.88
N SER A 84 1.34 -12.40 7.27
CA SER A 84 0.84 -13.33 8.27
C SER A 84 0.66 -12.69 9.65
N ILE A 85 1.48 -11.70 10.02
CA ILE A 85 1.31 -10.96 11.29
C ILE A 85 -0.04 -10.25 11.31
N GLY A 86 -0.37 -9.49 10.25
CA GLY A 86 -1.67 -8.82 10.17
C GLY A 86 -2.83 -9.81 10.27
N ARG A 87 -2.72 -10.99 9.64
CA ARG A 87 -3.76 -12.02 9.67
C ARG A 87 -3.92 -12.67 11.05
N GLN A 88 -2.81 -12.90 11.76
CA GLN A 88 -2.85 -13.43 13.13
C GLN A 88 -3.45 -12.40 14.10
N VAL A 89 -3.10 -11.11 13.96
CA VAL A 89 -3.73 -10.06 14.76
C VAL A 89 -5.24 -9.95 14.47
N GLU A 90 -5.67 -10.06 13.21
CA GLU A 90 -7.09 -10.12 12.87
C GLU A 90 -7.81 -11.28 13.59
N PHE A 91 -7.20 -12.46 13.58
CA PHE A 91 -7.75 -13.64 14.24
C PHE A 91 -7.92 -13.39 15.75
N ASP A 92 -6.87 -12.90 16.41
CA ASP A 92 -6.90 -12.60 17.84
C ASP A 92 -7.92 -11.50 18.18
N LEU A 93 -7.99 -10.45 17.37
CA LEU A 93 -8.93 -9.35 17.57
C LEU A 93 -10.37 -9.83 17.43
N LYS A 94 -10.69 -10.60 16.40
CA LYS A 94 -12.04 -11.18 16.24
C LYS A 94 -12.40 -12.08 17.42
N GLY A 95 -11.47 -12.91 17.88
CA GLY A 95 -11.68 -13.75 19.07
C GLY A 95 -11.89 -12.94 20.35
N LYS A 96 -11.08 -11.91 20.58
CA LYS A 96 -11.19 -11.01 21.74
C LYS A 96 -12.51 -10.23 21.73
N ILE A 97 -12.88 -9.62 20.60
CA ILE A 97 -14.14 -8.87 20.47
C ILE A 97 -15.32 -9.82 20.69
N PHE A 98 -15.32 -10.98 20.04
CA PHE A 98 -16.42 -11.95 20.17
C PHE A 98 -16.59 -12.43 21.62
N SER A 99 -15.50 -12.89 22.25
CA SER A 99 -15.52 -13.34 23.65
C SER A 99 -15.91 -12.24 24.63
N HIS A 100 -15.48 -11.01 24.38
CA HIS A 100 -15.85 -9.85 25.19
C HIS A 100 -17.35 -9.54 25.07
N LEU A 101 -17.90 -9.51 23.84
CA LEU A 101 -19.32 -9.27 23.61
C LEU A 101 -20.22 -10.33 24.26
N LEU A 102 -19.81 -11.60 24.28
CA LEU A 102 -20.57 -12.67 24.95
C LEU A 102 -20.72 -12.48 26.46
N ARG A 103 -19.85 -11.68 27.10
CA ARG A 103 -19.88 -11.39 28.55
C ARG A 103 -20.61 -10.09 28.90
N MET A 104 -21.14 -9.39 27.90
CA MET A 104 -21.84 -8.11 28.07
C MET A 104 -23.28 -8.31 28.49
N ALA A 105 -23.80 -7.42 29.34
CA ALA A 105 -25.22 -7.42 29.69
C ALA A 105 -26.11 -7.06 28.47
N PRO A 106 -27.36 -7.58 28.41
CA PRO A 106 -28.32 -7.21 27.36
C PRO A 106 -28.53 -5.69 27.20
N SER A 107 -28.41 -4.92 28.29
CA SER A 107 -28.52 -3.46 28.28
C SER A 107 -27.43 -2.75 27.46
N TYR A 108 -26.27 -3.38 27.27
CA TYR A 108 -25.22 -2.87 26.39
C TYR A 108 -25.66 -2.88 24.93
N PHE A 109 -26.28 -3.98 24.49
CA PHE A 109 -26.80 -4.14 23.13
C PHE A 109 -28.03 -3.26 22.86
N ALA A 110 -28.77 -2.88 23.90
CA ALA A 110 -29.84 -1.90 23.79
C ALA A 110 -29.31 -0.48 23.53
N ARG A 111 -28.10 -0.15 24.01
CA ARG A 111 -27.47 1.18 23.86
C ARG A 111 -26.52 1.28 22.67
N ASN A 112 -26.04 0.15 22.15
CA ASN A 112 -25.09 0.07 21.05
C ASN A 112 -25.69 -0.76 19.90
N PRO A 113 -25.97 -0.15 18.73
CA PRO A 113 -26.54 -0.87 17.61
C PRO A 113 -25.71 -2.09 17.20
N VAL A 114 -26.34 -3.26 17.09
CA VAL A 114 -25.66 -4.52 16.72
C VAL A 114 -24.92 -4.40 15.39
N GLY A 115 -25.46 -3.65 14.43
CA GLY A 115 -24.79 -3.38 13.15
C GLY A 115 -23.46 -2.64 13.29
N ASP A 116 -23.35 -1.67 14.21
CA ASP A 116 -22.08 -0.98 14.48
C ASP A 116 -21.07 -1.93 15.12
N LEU A 117 -21.51 -2.78 16.04
CA LEU A 117 -20.66 -3.81 16.65
C LEU A 117 -20.13 -4.81 15.61
N ILE A 118 -20.98 -5.25 14.67
CA ILE A 118 -20.58 -6.13 13.55
C ILE A 118 -19.57 -5.42 12.65
N ASN A 119 -19.80 -4.16 12.28
CA ASN A 119 -18.86 -3.38 11.46
C ASN A 119 -17.50 -3.21 12.16
N ARG A 120 -17.50 -2.94 13.47
CA ARG A 120 -16.26 -2.86 14.26
C ARG A 120 -15.54 -4.21 14.33
N ALA A 121 -16.26 -5.32 14.48
CA ALA A 121 -15.69 -6.67 14.50
C ALA A 121 -15.21 -7.18 13.13
N THR A 122 -15.57 -6.51 12.03
CA THR A 122 -15.28 -6.94 10.66
C THR A 122 -14.42 -5.91 9.92
N SER A 123 -15.01 -4.80 9.47
CA SER A 123 -14.38 -3.77 8.64
C SER A 123 -13.27 -3.02 9.37
N ASP A 124 -13.47 -2.69 10.66
CA ASP A 124 -12.43 -2.04 11.45
C ASP A 124 -11.27 -3.01 11.71
N VAL A 125 -11.55 -4.26 12.09
CA VAL A 125 -10.49 -5.28 12.26
C VAL A 125 -9.71 -5.49 10.96
N ASP A 126 -10.38 -5.51 9.80
CA ASP A 126 -9.72 -5.62 8.50
C ASP A 126 -8.85 -4.39 8.17
N SER A 127 -9.26 -3.20 8.63
CA SER A 127 -8.42 -2.00 8.55
C SER A 127 -7.19 -2.08 9.45
N VAL A 128 -7.33 -2.61 10.67
CA VAL A 128 -6.18 -2.89 11.57
C VAL A 128 -5.24 -3.93 10.95
N ARG A 129 -5.77 -4.99 10.35
CA ARG A 129 -4.99 -6.00 9.62
C ARG A 129 -4.15 -5.38 8.51
N ARG A 130 -4.75 -4.51 7.69
CA ARG A 130 -4.02 -3.81 6.61
C ARG A 130 -2.94 -2.90 7.16
N LEU A 131 -3.22 -2.19 8.25
CA LEU A 131 -2.23 -1.36 8.93
C LEU A 131 -1.03 -2.19 9.40
N LEU A 132 -1.27 -3.26 10.15
CA LEU A 132 -0.21 -4.08 10.75
C LEU A 132 0.53 -4.97 9.73
N GLY A 133 -0.09 -5.30 8.61
CA GLY A 133 0.52 -6.06 7.53
C GLY A 133 1.12 -5.17 6.43
N PHE A 134 0.26 -4.51 5.66
CA PHE A 134 0.66 -3.75 4.47
C PHE A 134 1.40 -2.46 4.81
N ALA A 135 0.88 -1.63 5.72
CA ALA A 135 1.52 -0.35 6.02
C ALA A 135 2.90 -0.55 6.69
N VAL A 136 3.00 -1.47 7.65
CA VAL A 136 4.27 -1.85 8.28
C VAL A 136 5.29 -2.37 7.25
N LEU A 137 4.90 -3.33 6.41
CA LEU A 137 5.77 -3.85 5.33
C LEU A 137 6.25 -2.72 4.42
N SER A 138 5.32 -1.86 3.99
CA SER A 138 5.61 -0.77 3.07
C SER A 138 6.59 0.24 3.68
N ILE A 139 6.39 0.68 4.92
CA ILE A 139 7.31 1.60 5.62
C ILE A 139 8.71 1.00 5.70
N ILE A 140 8.83 -0.24 6.18
CA ILE A 140 10.13 -0.89 6.35
C ILE A 140 10.82 -1.11 5.00
N ASN A 141 10.07 -1.57 3.99
CA ASN A 141 10.59 -1.79 2.65
C ASN A 141 11.05 -0.48 2.00
N THR A 142 10.26 0.59 2.10
CA THR A 142 10.64 1.89 1.54
C THR A 142 11.83 2.48 2.27
N PHE A 143 11.88 2.38 3.59
CA PHE A 143 13.05 2.77 4.36
C PHE A 143 14.32 2.06 3.88
N PHE A 144 14.32 0.74 3.77
CA PHE A 144 15.50 -0.01 3.29
C PHE A 144 15.81 0.24 1.81
N ALA A 145 14.79 0.41 0.96
CA ALA A 145 14.99 0.73 -0.44
C ALA A 145 15.79 2.03 -0.59
N TYR A 146 15.41 3.09 0.11
CA TYR A 146 16.16 4.35 0.11
C TYR A 146 17.49 4.26 0.84
N LEU A 147 17.52 3.67 2.04
CA LEU A 147 18.72 3.54 2.85
C LEU A 147 19.85 2.81 2.12
N LEU A 148 19.53 1.80 1.32
CA LEU A 148 20.54 1.01 0.59
C LEU A 148 20.79 1.54 -0.82
N THR A 149 19.79 2.08 -1.51
CA THR A 149 19.95 2.56 -2.90
C THR A 149 20.62 3.92 -2.96
N LEU A 150 20.25 4.87 -2.09
CA LEU A 150 20.78 6.24 -2.13
C LEU A 150 22.30 6.30 -1.96
N PRO A 151 22.94 5.63 -0.98
CA PRO A 151 24.39 5.69 -0.84
C PRO A 151 25.11 5.14 -2.06
N VAL A 152 24.58 4.08 -2.69
CA VAL A 152 25.16 3.51 -3.90
C VAL A 152 25.01 4.47 -5.08
N MET A 153 23.86 5.10 -5.28
CA MET A 153 23.69 6.12 -6.32
C MET A 153 24.66 7.29 -6.11
N LEU A 154 24.79 7.79 -4.88
CA LEU A 154 25.69 8.88 -4.55
C LEU A 154 27.17 8.52 -4.76
N SER A 155 27.53 7.24 -4.55
CA SER A 155 28.89 6.74 -4.80
C SER A 155 29.24 6.63 -6.28
N LEU A 156 28.24 6.46 -7.16
CA LEU A 156 28.44 6.44 -8.61
C LEU A 156 28.64 7.85 -9.16
N ASP A 157 27.72 8.76 -8.83
CA ASP A 157 27.83 10.18 -9.13
C ASP A 157 26.86 10.97 -8.24
N TRP A 158 27.39 11.67 -7.24
CA TRP A 158 26.58 12.37 -6.25
C TRP A 158 25.67 13.45 -6.87
N SER A 159 26.19 14.19 -7.85
CA SER A 159 25.46 15.31 -8.46
C SER A 159 24.36 14.82 -9.40
N LEU A 160 24.65 13.80 -10.21
CA LEU A 160 23.69 13.23 -11.14
C LEU A 160 22.60 12.45 -10.40
N ALA A 161 22.95 11.75 -9.31
CA ALA A 161 22.00 11.11 -8.42
C ALA A 161 21.01 12.12 -7.82
N LEU A 162 21.49 13.22 -7.22
CA LEU A 162 20.62 14.26 -6.65
C LEU A 162 19.74 14.95 -7.69
N LEU A 163 20.29 15.25 -8.88
CA LEU A 163 19.52 15.81 -9.98
C LEU A 163 18.39 14.88 -10.40
N SER A 164 18.65 13.59 -10.57
CA SER A 164 17.61 12.61 -10.91
C SER A 164 16.55 12.50 -9.82
N LEU A 165 16.96 12.51 -8.54
CA LEU A 165 16.05 12.43 -7.40
C LEU A 165 15.24 13.70 -7.14
N SER A 166 15.57 14.83 -7.78
CA SER A 166 14.82 16.08 -7.63
C SER A 166 13.34 15.97 -8.05
N VAL A 167 13.00 14.98 -8.88
CA VAL A 167 11.62 14.69 -9.33
C VAL A 167 10.80 13.94 -8.26
N TYR A 168 11.46 13.29 -7.29
CA TYR A 168 10.80 12.44 -6.30
C TYR A 168 9.92 13.17 -5.28
N PRO A 169 10.31 14.36 -4.76
CA PRO A 169 9.39 15.16 -3.95
C PRO A 169 8.07 15.47 -4.68
N LEU A 170 8.12 15.80 -5.97
CA LEU A 170 6.92 16.02 -6.79
C LEU A 170 6.09 14.73 -6.93
N MET A 171 6.76 13.59 -7.13
CA MET A 171 6.14 12.27 -7.17
C MET A 171 5.39 11.94 -5.87
N PHE A 172 6.02 12.18 -4.72
CA PHE A 172 5.41 11.97 -3.41
C PHE A 172 4.16 12.85 -3.22
N VAL A 173 4.25 14.15 -3.56
CA VAL A 173 3.12 15.07 -3.47
C VAL A 173 1.97 14.63 -4.38
N ALA A 174 2.27 14.21 -5.62
CA ALA A 174 1.26 13.71 -6.55
C ALA A 174 0.51 12.49 -5.97
N VAL A 175 1.23 11.50 -5.44
CA VAL A 175 0.62 10.32 -4.83
C VAL A 175 -0.23 10.69 -3.62
N TRP A 176 0.26 11.60 -2.78
CA TRP A 176 -0.47 12.05 -1.58
C TRP A 176 -1.81 12.72 -1.95
N LEU A 177 -1.81 13.63 -2.92
CA LEU A 177 -3.03 14.27 -3.43
C LEU A 177 -4.01 13.26 -4.05
N PHE A 178 -3.50 12.32 -4.85
CA PHE A 178 -4.31 11.26 -5.44
C PHE A 178 -4.93 10.33 -4.39
N ALA A 179 -4.18 10.01 -3.33
CA ALA A 179 -4.68 9.14 -2.27
C ALA A 179 -5.89 9.77 -1.53
N ASP A 180 -5.86 11.09 -1.30
CA ASP A 180 -6.99 11.83 -0.72
C ASP A 180 -8.19 11.88 -1.68
N ARG A 181 -7.94 12.22 -2.94
CA ARG A 181 -8.95 12.25 -4.00
C ARG A 181 -9.66 10.89 -4.18
N LEU A 182 -8.89 9.81 -4.29
CA LEU A 182 -9.40 8.45 -4.40
C LEU A 182 -10.28 8.06 -3.22
N ARG A 183 -9.92 8.50 -2.01
CA ARG A 183 -10.72 8.26 -0.80
C ARG A 183 -12.09 8.92 -0.93
N THR A 184 -12.14 10.18 -1.34
CA THR A 184 -13.37 10.96 -1.49
C THR A 184 -14.26 10.41 -2.60
N GLU A 185 -13.70 10.10 -3.78
CA GLU A 185 -14.46 9.51 -4.89
C GLU A 185 -15.00 8.10 -4.53
N GLN A 186 -14.25 7.32 -3.75
CA GLN A 186 -14.72 6.03 -3.24
C GLN A 186 -15.89 6.18 -2.26
N MET A 187 -15.92 7.23 -1.43
CA MET A 187 -17.07 7.52 -0.56
C MET A 187 -18.31 7.87 -1.38
N ALA A 188 -18.17 8.71 -2.41
CA ALA A 188 -19.29 9.06 -3.29
C ALA A 188 -19.92 7.83 -3.97
N VAL A 189 -19.09 6.85 -4.38
CA VAL A 189 -19.58 5.56 -4.90
C VAL A 189 -20.35 4.78 -3.83
N GLN A 190 -19.88 4.75 -2.58
CA GLN A 190 -20.57 4.07 -1.48
C GLN A 190 -21.90 4.74 -1.12
N GLU A 191 -21.95 6.07 -1.12
CA GLU A 191 -23.18 6.83 -0.90
C GLU A 191 -24.21 6.55 -2.01
N GLY A 192 -23.78 6.52 -3.28
CA GLY A 192 -24.65 6.16 -4.40
C GLY A 192 -25.21 4.74 -4.29
N LEU A 193 -24.38 3.77 -3.91
CA LEU A 193 -24.85 2.40 -3.63
C LEU A 193 -25.88 2.37 -2.47
N GLY A 194 -25.69 3.19 -1.45
CA GLY A 194 -26.64 3.34 -0.34
C GLY A 194 -28.00 3.88 -0.78
N ARG A 195 -28.01 4.89 -1.65
CA ARG A 195 -29.26 5.45 -2.21
C ARG A 195 -30.03 4.43 -3.05
N ILE A 196 -29.36 3.75 -3.98
CA ILE A 196 -29.99 2.69 -4.79
C ILE A 196 -30.54 1.57 -3.91
N SER A 197 -29.78 1.14 -2.90
CA SER A 197 -30.24 0.08 -1.99
C SER A 197 -31.47 0.50 -1.19
N SER A 198 -31.56 1.77 -0.80
CA SER A 198 -32.69 2.32 -0.05
C SER A 198 -33.94 2.40 -0.94
N LEU A 199 -33.79 2.90 -2.17
CA LEU A 199 -34.86 2.96 -3.16
C LEU A 199 -35.43 1.56 -3.46
N LEU A 200 -34.55 0.59 -3.76
CA LEU A 200 -34.99 -0.80 -3.99
C LEU A 200 -35.70 -1.39 -2.76
N GLN A 201 -35.24 -1.08 -1.55
CA GLN A 201 -35.90 -1.55 -0.34
C GLN A 201 -37.30 -0.94 -0.17
N GLU A 202 -37.47 0.34 -0.49
CA GLU A 202 -38.77 1.02 -0.48
C GLU A 202 -39.70 0.42 -1.53
N ASP A 203 -39.24 0.27 -2.78
CA ASP A 203 -40.01 -0.27 -3.90
C ASP A 203 -40.48 -1.71 -3.64
N LEU A 204 -39.58 -2.56 -3.13
CA LEU A 204 -39.93 -3.96 -2.86
C LEU A 204 -40.92 -4.09 -1.71
N ASN A 205 -40.82 -3.25 -0.68
CA ASN A 205 -41.79 -3.22 0.42
C ASN A 205 -43.13 -2.59 -0.01
N GLY A 206 -43.09 -1.63 -0.93
CA GLY A 206 -44.23 -0.88 -1.46
C GLY A 206 -44.81 -1.43 -2.77
N ILE A 207 -44.36 -2.58 -3.26
CA ILE A 207 -44.63 -3.04 -4.63
C ILE A 207 -46.13 -3.16 -4.97
N SER A 208 -46.95 -3.55 -3.99
CA SER A 208 -48.40 -3.62 -4.16
C SER A 208 -49.01 -2.23 -4.40
N LEU A 209 -48.50 -1.21 -3.71
CA LEU A 209 -48.96 0.17 -3.84
C LEU A 209 -48.57 0.75 -5.19
N ILE A 210 -47.32 0.52 -5.60
CA ILE A 210 -46.79 0.93 -6.92
C ILE A 210 -47.67 0.36 -8.03
N LYS A 211 -48.00 -0.94 -7.97
CA LYS A 211 -48.87 -1.59 -8.96
C LYS A 211 -50.31 -1.10 -8.94
N VAL A 212 -50.88 -0.87 -7.74
CA VAL A 212 -52.26 -0.36 -7.61
C VAL A 212 -52.41 1.04 -8.21
N TYR A 213 -51.39 1.88 -8.08
CA TYR A 213 -51.38 3.24 -8.64
C TYR A 213 -50.70 3.35 -10.02
N ALA A 214 -50.31 2.23 -10.63
CA ALA A 214 -49.60 2.17 -11.91
C ALA A 214 -48.38 3.13 -11.98
N GLN A 215 -47.56 3.13 -10.92
CA GLN A 215 -46.39 4.02 -10.76
C GLN A 215 -45.07 3.37 -11.21
N GLU A 216 -45.09 2.19 -11.83
CA GLU A 216 -43.87 1.45 -12.19
C GLU A 216 -42.88 2.28 -13.02
N GLU A 217 -43.38 3.03 -14.00
CA GLU A 217 -42.54 3.90 -14.85
C GLU A 217 -41.92 5.08 -14.07
N ASN A 218 -42.56 5.53 -12.99
CA ASN A 218 -41.99 6.57 -12.14
C ASN A 218 -40.84 6.03 -11.31
N GLU A 219 -41.00 4.82 -10.75
CA GLU A 219 -39.92 4.16 -9.99
C GLU A 219 -38.77 3.73 -10.90
N HIS A 220 -39.05 3.28 -12.13
CA HIS A 220 -38.01 3.03 -13.12
C HIS A 220 -37.18 4.29 -13.41
N ARG A 221 -37.82 5.44 -13.60
CA ARG A 221 -37.12 6.71 -13.81
C ARG A 221 -36.33 7.17 -12.58
N ALA A 222 -36.87 6.97 -11.37
CA ALA A 222 -36.16 7.26 -10.12
C ALA A 222 -34.90 6.37 -9.98
N PHE A 223 -35.03 5.08 -10.28
CA PHE A 223 -33.92 4.13 -10.28
C PHE A 223 -32.86 4.51 -11.33
N ASP A 224 -33.27 4.82 -12.55
CA ASP A 224 -32.35 5.20 -13.63
C ASP A 224 -31.55 6.46 -13.25
N HIS A 225 -32.18 7.45 -12.63
CA HIS A 225 -31.50 8.67 -12.17
C HIS A 225 -30.42 8.39 -11.10
N GLU A 226 -30.75 7.58 -10.09
CA GLU A 226 -29.77 7.20 -9.06
C GLU A 226 -28.66 6.31 -9.64
N ASN A 227 -29.00 5.45 -10.59
CA ASN A 227 -28.04 4.59 -11.30
C ASN A 227 -27.08 5.40 -12.18
N GLU A 228 -27.55 6.43 -12.89
CA GLU A 228 -26.70 7.38 -13.64
C GLU A 228 -25.75 8.13 -12.70
N THR A 229 -26.25 8.61 -11.56
CA THR A 229 -25.42 9.29 -10.55
C THR A 229 -24.34 8.36 -10.00
N LEU A 230 -24.67 7.09 -9.75
CA LEU A 230 -23.71 6.06 -9.35
C LEU A 230 -22.69 5.76 -10.46
N LEU A 231 -23.13 5.69 -11.72
CA LEU A 231 -22.25 5.49 -12.87
C LEU A 231 -21.23 6.61 -12.98
N GLU A 232 -21.64 7.87 -12.88
CA GLU A 232 -20.74 9.03 -12.91
C GLU A 232 -19.72 9.01 -11.76
N ALA A 233 -20.15 8.64 -10.55
CA ALA A 233 -19.24 8.48 -9.42
C ALA A 233 -18.20 7.37 -9.68
N ASN A 234 -18.62 6.24 -10.24
CA ASN A 234 -17.72 5.14 -10.60
C ASN A 234 -16.75 5.53 -11.71
N LEU A 235 -17.22 6.23 -12.74
CA LEU A 235 -16.36 6.68 -13.84
C LEU A 235 -15.30 7.68 -13.35
N ARG A 236 -15.67 8.64 -12.49
CA ARG A 236 -14.71 9.56 -11.86
C ARG A 236 -13.65 8.82 -11.05
N LEU A 237 -14.07 7.88 -10.20
CA LEU A 237 -13.16 7.03 -9.43
C LEU A 237 -12.23 6.22 -10.33
N ALA A 238 -12.76 5.63 -11.41
CA ALA A 238 -11.99 4.83 -12.35
C ALA A 238 -10.94 5.67 -13.09
N VAL A 239 -11.27 6.88 -13.51
CA VAL A 239 -10.32 7.82 -14.14
C VAL A 239 -9.19 8.17 -13.18
N SER A 240 -9.50 8.60 -11.96
CA SER A 240 -8.48 8.94 -10.95
C SER A 240 -7.60 7.74 -10.60
N ARG A 241 -8.20 6.55 -10.45
CA ARG A 241 -7.46 5.31 -10.13
C ARG A 241 -6.51 4.89 -11.23
N ASN A 242 -6.92 5.02 -12.49
CA ASN A 242 -6.10 4.62 -13.63
C ASN A 242 -5.07 5.68 -14.04
N ALA A 243 -5.25 6.95 -13.66
CA ALA A 243 -4.32 8.03 -13.99
C ALA A 243 -3.02 8.02 -13.14
N ILE A 244 -3.03 7.41 -11.95
CA ILE A 244 -1.89 7.49 -11.02
C ILE A 244 -0.62 6.81 -11.57
N PHE A 245 -0.72 5.59 -12.12
CA PHE A 245 0.46 4.87 -12.62
C PHE A 245 1.06 5.49 -13.89
N PRO A 246 0.27 5.95 -14.88
CA PRO A 246 0.78 6.75 -15.98
C PRO A 246 1.48 8.04 -15.52
N LEU A 247 0.92 8.76 -14.55
CA LEU A 247 1.56 9.97 -13.98
C LEU A 247 2.90 9.64 -13.32
N LEU A 248 2.96 8.57 -12.53
CA LEU A 248 4.20 8.08 -11.92
C LEU A 248 5.23 7.66 -12.97
N GLY A 249 4.79 6.98 -14.03
CA GLY A 249 5.64 6.64 -15.17
C GLY A 249 6.18 7.87 -15.89
N ALA A 250 5.36 8.92 -16.08
CA ALA A 250 5.79 10.17 -16.68
C ALA A 250 6.84 10.89 -15.81
N LEU A 251 6.66 10.91 -14.49
CA LEU A 251 7.64 11.47 -13.55
C LEU A 251 8.94 10.65 -13.52
N ALA A 252 8.84 9.32 -13.56
CA ALA A 252 10.01 8.43 -13.68
C ALA A 252 10.78 8.68 -14.98
N SER A 253 10.07 8.80 -16.11
CA SER A 253 10.65 9.19 -17.40
C SER A 253 11.27 10.60 -17.34
N GLY A 254 10.68 11.54 -16.60
CA GLY A 254 11.27 12.85 -16.33
C GLY A 254 12.61 12.73 -15.58
N SER A 255 12.69 11.86 -14.58
CA SER A 255 13.96 11.56 -13.89
C SER A 255 15.00 10.93 -14.84
N LEU A 256 14.56 10.06 -15.76
CA LEU A 256 15.45 9.48 -16.78
C LEU A 256 15.92 10.53 -17.80
N LEU A 257 15.05 11.48 -18.20
CA LEU A 257 15.43 12.61 -19.06
C LEU A 257 16.49 13.48 -18.39
N VAL A 258 16.34 13.76 -17.09
CA VAL A 258 17.38 14.49 -16.32
C VAL A 258 18.69 13.70 -16.33
N LEU A 259 18.65 12.38 -16.11
CA LEU A 259 19.84 11.53 -16.21
C LEU A 259 20.48 11.63 -17.60
N LEU A 260 19.71 11.48 -18.67
CA LEU A 260 20.21 11.54 -20.05
C LEU A 260 20.82 12.92 -20.37
N TRP A 261 20.13 14.00 -19.98
CA TRP A 261 20.54 15.37 -20.29
C TRP A 261 21.85 15.75 -19.62
N PHE A 262 22.00 15.45 -18.33
CA PHE A 262 23.21 15.81 -17.57
C PHE A 262 24.29 14.72 -17.55
N GLY A 263 23.92 13.45 -17.76
CA GLY A 263 24.85 12.33 -17.82
C GLY A 263 25.45 12.11 -19.21
N GLY A 264 24.75 12.45 -20.28
CA GLY A 264 25.23 12.32 -21.67
C GLY A 264 26.58 13.02 -21.92
N PRO A 265 26.74 14.30 -21.57
CA PRO A 265 28.03 14.99 -21.69
C PRO A 265 29.15 14.31 -20.89
N ARG A 266 28.84 13.81 -19.68
CA ARG A 266 29.82 13.14 -18.81
C ARG A 266 30.27 11.77 -19.33
N LEU A 267 29.38 11.07 -20.02
CA LEU A 267 29.72 9.86 -20.77
C LEU A 267 30.68 10.20 -21.93
N ALA A 268 30.43 11.29 -22.65
CA ALA A 268 31.28 11.73 -23.76
C ALA A 268 32.67 12.20 -23.28
N GLU A 269 32.74 12.85 -22.13
CA GLU A 269 33.99 13.30 -21.49
C GLU A 269 34.74 12.17 -20.77
N GLY A 270 34.13 10.99 -20.61
CA GLY A 270 34.72 9.85 -19.91
C GLY A 270 34.78 10.00 -18.38
N THR A 271 34.11 11.02 -17.82
CA THR A 271 34.03 11.23 -16.36
C THR A 271 33.00 10.32 -15.68
N LEU A 272 32.07 9.75 -16.47
CA LEU A 272 31.10 8.75 -16.05
C LEU A 272 31.23 7.50 -16.93
N SER A 273 31.23 6.31 -16.31
CA SER A 273 31.24 5.05 -17.08
C SER A 273 29.84 4.69 -17.59
N ILE A 274 29.77 3.95 -18.71
CA ILE A 274 28.50 3.48 -19.28
C ILE A 274 27.75 2.59 -18.28
N GLY A 275 28.47 1.74 -17.55
CA GLY A 275 27.88 0.91 -16.50
C GLY A 275 27.30 1.73 -15.36
N SER A 276 28.00 2.77 -14.90
CA SER A 276 27.52 3.67 -13.84
C SER A 276 26.24 4.40 -14.26
N PHE A 277 26.19 4.87 -15.51
CA PHE A 277 24.99 5.49 -16.06
C PHE A 277 23.80 4.51 -16.11
N ALA A 278 24.03 3.29 -16.62
CA ALA A 278 23.00 2.26 -16.70
C ALA A 278 22.48 1.86 -15.31
N ALA A 279 23.36 1.69 -14.32
CA ALA A 279 22.95 1.42 -12.94
C ALA A 279 22.15 2.58 -12.33
N LEU A 280 22.56 3.84 -12.54
CA LEU A 280 21.79 4.99 -12.08
C LEU A 280 20.38 5.02 -12.65
N ALA A 281 20.20 4.73 -13.95
CA ALA A 281 18.88 4.64 -14.57
C ALA A 281 17.99 3.57 -13.91
N ILE A 282 18.55 2.39 -13.62
CA ILE A 282 17.80 1.30 -12.96
C ILE A 282 17.51 1.61 -11.50
N TYR A 283 18.44 2.25 -10.78
CA TYR A 283 18.20 2.68 -9.40
C TYR A 283 17.11 3.74 -9.30
N VAL A 284 17.08 4.68 -10.24
CA VAL A 284 15.97 5.61 -10.40
C VAL A 284 14.67 4.84 -10.62
N GLU A 285 14.58 3.96 -11.61
CA GLU A 285 13.32 3.23 -11.85
C GLU A 285 12.85 2.44 -10.61
N ARG A 286 13.80 1.81 -9.90
CA ARG A 286 13.51 1.03 -8.70
C ARG A 286 12.86 1.85 -7.58
N LEU A 287 13.26 3.09 -7.38
CA LEU A 287 12.77 3.91 -6.27
C LEU A 287 11.33 4.44 -6.53
N VAL A 288 10.84 4.39 -7.77
CA VAL A 288 9.48 4.85 -8.13
C VAL A 288 8.42 4.11 -7.33
N PHE A 289 8.48 2.77 -7.28
CA PHE A 289 7.45 1.97 -6.63
C PHE A 289 7.41 2.13 -5.09
N PRO A 290 8.54 2.10 -4.35
CA PRO A 290 8.56 2.47 -2.94
C PRO A 290 7.99 3.85 -2.63
N THR A 291 8.24 4.85 -3.50
CA THR A 291 7.70 6.21 -3.36
C THR A 291 6.19 6.21 -3.54
N ALA A 292 5.70 5.54 -4.59
CA ALA A 292 4.28 5.40 -4.88
C ALA A 292 3.51 4.73 -3.72
N LEU A 293 4.13 3.74 -3.07
CA LEU A 293 3.50 3.06 -1.94
C LEU A 293 3.34 3.95 -0.70
N LEU A 294 4.18 4.98 -0.50
CA LEU A 294 4.10 5.82 0.70
C LEU A 294 2.75 6.53 0.84
N GLY A 295 2.18 7.06 -0.24
CA GLY A 295 0.87 7.74 -0.15
C GLY A 295 -0.27 6.78 0.23
N PHE A 296 -0.29 5.57 -0.32
CA PHE A 296 -1.23 4.51 0.10
C PHE A 296 -0.99 4.04 1.54
N THR A 297 0.26 4.11 1.99
CA THR A 297 0.65 3.72 3.35
C THR A 297 0.15 4.71 4.38
N ILE A 298 0.22 6.01 4.09
CA ILE A 298 -0.31 7.08 4.94
C ILE A 298 -1.83 6.92 5.12
N THR A 299 -2.58 6.72 4.04
CA THR A 299 -4.04 6.55 4.14
C THR A 299 -4.44 5.27 4.87
N THR A 300 -3.69 4.18 4.66
CA THR A 300 -3.87 2.93 5.41
C THR A 300 -3.58 3.12 6.90
N TYR A 301 -2.53 3.86 7.24
CA TYR A 301 -2.18 4.21 8.62
C TYR A 301 -3.29 5.01 9.30
N GLN A 302 -3.72 6.11 8.69
CA GLN A 302 -4.78 6.97 9.22
C GLN A 302 -6.08 6.19 9.46
N ARG A 303 -6.51 5.38 8.48
CA ARG A 303 -7.72 4.56 8.61
C ARG A 303 -7.58 3.50 9.70
N GLY A 304 -6.46 2.78 9.73
CA GLY A 304 -6.23 1.74 10.73
C GLY A 304 -6.18 2.31 12.14
N GLN A 305 -5.62 3.52 12.33
CA GLN A 305 -5.60 4.20 13.63
C GLN A 305 -7.02 4.46 14.15
N VAL A 306 -7.90 5.05 13.33
CA VAL A 306 -9.30 5.29 13.71
C VAL A 306 -10.03 3.99 14.05
N SER A 307 -9.79 2.93 13.28
CA SER A 307 -10.37 1.61 13.53
C SER A 307 -9.86 0.99 14.84
N ILE A 308 -8.59 1.16 15.20
CA ILE A 308 -8.06 0.74 16.51
C ILE A 308 -8.82 1.46 17.62
N ASP A 309 -8.95 2.79 17.55
CA ASP A 309 -9.64 3.56 18.58
C ASP A 309 -11.09 3.09 18.79
N ARG A 310 -11.82 2.78 17.70
CA ARG A 310 -13.19 2.26 17.76
C ARG A 310 -13.29 0.86 18.35
N ILE A 311 -12.31 -0.02 18.11
CA ILE A 311 -12.26 -1.36 18.69
C ILE A 311 -11.92 -1.29 20.18
N GLU A 312 -10.94 -0.47 20.55
CA GLU A 312 -10.55 -0.26 21.95
C GLU A 312 -11.69 0.32 22.78
N GLN A 313 -12.52 1.19 22.20
CA GLN A 313 -13.75 1.66 22.85
C GLN A 313 -14.71 0.53 23.24
N ILE A 314 -14.80 -0.55 22.45
CA ILE A 314 -15.59 -1.72 22.83
C ILE A 314 -14.91 -2.43 24.00
N LEU A 315 -13.63 -2.76 23.85
CA LEU A 315 -12.87 -3.58 24.81
C LEU A 315 -12.65 -2.88 26.16
N ALA A 316 -12.72 -1.55 26.20
CA ALA A 316 -12.59 -0.75 27.41
C ALA A 316 -13.84 -0.80 28.30
N VAL A 317 -14.99 -1.25 27.80
CA VAL A 317 -16.21 -1.37 28.61
C VAL A 317 -16.10 -2.61 29.50
N PRO A 318 -16.23 -2.50 30.84
CA PRO A 318 -16.10 -3.66 31.71
C PRO A 318 -17.24 -4.65 31.49
N PRO A 319 -16.96 -5.96 31.34
CA PRO A 319 -17.99 -6.98 31.19
C PRO A 319 -18.78 -7.11 32.50
N THR A 320 -20.09 -7.29 32.37
CA THR A 320 -21.00 -7.39 33.53
C THR A 320 -21.03 -8.82 34.11
N ILE A 321 -20.72 -9.82 33.28
CA ILE A 321 -20.63 -11.22 33.69
C ILE A 321 -19.16 -11.54 33.98
N VAL A 322 -18.84 -11.71 35.25
CA VAL A 322 -17.52 -12.19 35.71
C VAL A 322 -17.68 -13.68 35.98
N ASP A 323 -17.07 -14.54 35.17
CA ASP A 323 -16.92 -15.96 35.52
C ASP A 323 -16.17 -16.03 36.86
N ARG A 324 -16.81 -16.66 37.86
CA ARG A 324 -16.18 -17.01 39.14
C ARG A 324 -15.34 -18.27 38.99
#